data_AF-A0A9E4BXR2-F1
#
_entry.id   AF-A0A9E4BXR2-F1
#
_cell.length_a   1.000
_cell.length_b   1.000
_cell.length_c   1.000
_cell.angle_alpha   90.00
_cell.angle_beta   90.00
_cell.angle_gamma   90.00
#
_symmetry.space_group_name_H-M   'P 1'
#
loop_
_entity.id
_entity.type
_entity.pdbx_description
1 polymer ?
#
loop_
_entity_poly.entity_id
_entity_poly.type
_entity_poly.pdbx_seq_one_letter_code
_entity_poly.pdbx_strand_id
1 'polypeptide(L)'
;MLRVPGLGPRKIVAIRKALGIETLDALAQACRTGQLSALKGFGSKTQATILKGVEFIRAHEGHCRVDSAHQSAQSLLAVLRPYAQHLAVAGELRRARETVQQLDFVLSTTDADVATAAFVAHPEIAERIAPNAGRLSNGLQANLHVVPDDAFSTALHYYTGSKEHRAALHAKATERGLVLDERGLWHGDERIECADEATLFSALGLADIPPELRENQGEVEAAAADALPDLVTAADIRGLLHVHSTYSDGTDTLEAMARAVQERGFEYMGIADHSQAAAYAGGLRVEDVQPTRNWLPSASSRALNPISSATARSTTTTTCSPNSISWSPRSIRSST
;
A
#
# COMPACT_ATOMS: atom_id res chain seq x y z
N MET A 1 -24.35 -0.52 -5.02
CA MET A 1 -24.80 0.41 -6.09
C MET A 1 -24.15 1.79 -6.02
N LEU A 2 -23.97 2.42 -4.85
CA LEU A 2 -23.33 3.76 -4.73
C LEU A 2 -21.92 3.87 -5.34
N ARG A 3 -21.19 2.75 -5.40
CA ARG A 3 -19.87 2.66 -6.02
C ARG A 3 -19.90 2.79 -7.55
N VAL A 4 -21.06 2.63 -8.20
CA VAL A 4 -21.19 2.62 -9.66
C VAL A 4 -21.16 4.06 -10.21
N PRO A 5 -20.19 4.41 -11.08
CA PRO A 5 -20.14 5.72 -11.71
C PRO A 5 -21.45 6.09 -12.41
N GLY A 6 -21.93 7.32 -12.18
CA GLY A 6 -23.19 7.81 -12.75
C GLY A 6 -24.46 7.43 -11.98
N LEU A 7 -24.36 6.67 -10.88
CA LEU A 7 -25.45 6.38 -9.93
C LEU A 7 -25.31 7.18 -8.63
N GLY A 8 -25.96 8.35 -8.58
CA GLY A 8 -26.17 9.09 -7.33
C GLY A 8 -27.35 8.54 -6.50
N PRO A 9 -27.47 8.93 -5.22
CA PRO A 9 -28.51 8.45 -4.30
C PRO A 9 -29.94 8.51 -4.85
N ARG A 10 -30.29 9.62 -5.53
CA ARG A 10 -31.63 9.81 -6.15
C ARG A 10 -31.95 8.76 -7.22
N LYS A 11 -30.97 8.41 -8.06
CA LYS A 11 -31.13 7.39 -9.10
C LYS A 11 -31.26 5.99 -8.50
N ILE A 12 -30.51 5.70 -7.43
CA ILE A 12 -30.59 4.41 -6.74
C ILE A 12 -31.97 4.20 -6.13
N VAL A 13 -32.54 5.23 -5.48
CA VAL A 13 -33.91 5.17 -4.96
C VAL A 13 -34.93 4.94 -6.07
N ALA A 14 -34.78 5.61 -7.22
CA ALA A 14 -35.67 5.42 -8.37
C ALA A 14 -35.60 3.99 -8.93
N ILE A 15 -34.39 3.42 -9.06
CA ILE A 15 -34.18 2.04 -9.50
C ILE A 15 -34.82 1.04 -8.53
N ARG A 16 -34.58 1.21 -7.22
CA ARG A 16 -35.17 0.34 -6.18
C ARG A 16 -36.70 0.38 -6.23
N LYS A 17 -37.28 1.59 -6.30
CA LYS A 17 -38.73 1.76 -6.32
C LYS A 17 -39.38 1.18 -7.57
N ALA A 18 -38.74 1.30 -8.73
CA ALA A 18 -39.33 0.91 -10.01
C ALA A 18 -39.07 -0.56 -10.39
N LEU A 19 -37.89 -1.10 -10.05
CA LEU A 19 -37.44 -2.42 -10.49
C LEU A 19 -37.12 -3.39 -9.35
N GLY A 20 -37.15 -2.95 -8.09
CA GLY A 20 -36.83 -3.81 -6.93
C GLY A 20 -35.36 -4.28 -6.89
N ILE A 21 -34.47 -3.60 -7.62
CA ILE A 21 -33.06 -4.02 -7.75
C ILE A 21 -32.25 -3.55 -6.55
N GLU A 22 -31.61 -4.50 -5.86
CA GLU A 22 -30.76 -4.21 -4.69
C GLU A 22 -29.30 -4.63 -4.86
N THR A 23 -29.02 -5.54 -5.80
CA THR A 23 -27.67 -6.10 -6.04
C THR A 23 -27.06 -5.57 -7.34
N LEU A 24 -25.73 -5.64 -7.45
CA LEU A 24 -25.03 -5.32 -8.70
C LEU A 24 -25.40 -6.29 -9.82
N ASP A 25 -25.71 -7.53 -9.49
CA ASP A 25 -26.08 -8.58 -10.45
C ASP A 25 -27.42 -8.31 -11.10
N ALA A 26 -28.43 -8.00 -10.28
CA ALA A 26 -29.75 -7.61 -10.77
C ALA A 26 -29.66 -6.30 -11.57
N LEU A 27 -28.79 -5.36 -11.18
CA LEU A 27 -28.55 -4.13 -11.93
C LEU A 27 -27.89 -4.38 -13.29
N ALA A 28 -26.87 -5.23 -13.36
CA ALA A 28 -26.22 -5.62 -14.61
C ALA A 28 -27.22 -6.30 -15.54
N GLN A 29 -28.04 -7.21 -15.00
CA GLN A 29 -29.06 -7.90 -15.77
C GLN A 29 -30.10 -6.93 -16.34
N ALA A 30 -30.61 -6.00 -15.51
CA ALA A 30 -31.56 -4.98 -15.97
C ALA A 30 -30.99 -4.04 -17.03
N CYS A 31 -29.67 -3.79 -17.01
CA CYS A 31 -29.01 -3.07 -18.10
C CYS A 31 -28.95 -3.89 -19.39
N ARG A 32 -28.61 -5.19 -19.29
CA ARG A 32 -28.50 -6.08 -20.47
C ARG A 32 -29.84 -6.36 -21.13
N THR A 33 -30.91 -6.47 -20.35
CA THR A 33 -32.28 -6.69 -20.84
C THR A 33 -32.97 -5.40 -21.27
N GLY A 34 -32.31 -4.23 -21.18
CA GLY A 34 -32.87 -2.94 -21.57
C GLY A 34 -33.92 -2.37 -20.60
N GLN A 35 -34.21 -3.06 -19.50
CA GLN A 35 -35.21 -2.66 -18.50
C GLN A 35 -34.87 -1.33 -17.84
N LEU A 36 -33.57 -1.04 -17.66
CA LEU A 36 -33.14 0.22 -17.07
C LEU A 36 -33.44 1.42 -17.99
N SER A 37 -33.27 1.24 -19.31
CA SER A 37 -33.53 2.28 -20.31
C SER A 37 -34.99 2.70 -20.46
N ALA A 38 -35.90 1.83 -20.03
CA ALA A 38 -37.33 2.12 -19.97
C ALA A 38 -37.71 3.06 -18.81
N LEU A 39 -36.83 3.27 -17.82
CA LEU A 39 -37.10 4.17 -16.71
C LEU A 39 -36.87 5.63 -17.08
N LYS A 40 -37.78 6.50 -16.64
CA LYS A 40 -37.63 7.96 -16.78
C LYS A 40 -36.32 8.43 -16.13
N GLY A 41 -35.45 9.06 -16.92
CA GLY A 41 -34.14 9.55 -16.47
C GLY A 41 -32.96 8.59 -16.67
N PHE A 42 -33.19 7.42 -17.28
CA PHE A 42 -32.18 6.38 -17.48
C PHE A 42 -31.98 5.99 -18.96
N GLY A 43 -31.96 6.95 -19.89
CA GLY A 43 -31.80 6.66 -21.32
C GLY A 43 -30.58 5.76 -21.67
N SER A 44 -30.55 5.25 -22.91
CA SER A 44 -29.58 4.26 -23.40
C SER A 44 -28.11 4.56 -23.06
N LYS A 45 -27.67 5.82 -23.16
CA LYS A 45 -26.31 6.25 -22.78
C LYS A 45 -26.03 6.11 -21.29
N THR A 46 -27.02 6.44 -20.44
CA THR A 46 -26.93 6.27 -18.98
C THR A 46 -26.88 4.79 -18.62
N GLN A 47 -27.71 3.96 -19.26
CA GLN A 47 -27.67 2.50 -19.08
C GLN A 47 -26.31 1.92 -19.46
N ALA A 48 -25.75 2.30 -20.61
CA ALA A 48 -24.43 1.84 -21.05
C ALA A 48 -23.32 2.26 -20.07
N THR A 49 -23.39 3.50 -19.55
CA THR A 49 -22.45 3.99 -18.53
C THR A 49 -22.55 3.19 -17.23
N ILE A 50 -23.78 2.89 -16.79
CA ILE A 50 -24.04 2.11 -15.59
C ILE A 50 -23.55 0.67 -15.76
N LEU A 51 -23.85 0.02 -16.90
CA LEU A 51 -23.37 -1.33 -17.20
C LEU A 51 -21.84 -1.37 -17.20
N LYS A 52 -21.20 -0.44 -17.92
CA LYS A 52 -19.73 -0.32 -17.93
C LYS A 52 -19.17 -0.10 -16.52
N GLY A 53 -19.85 0.69 -15.68
CA GLY A 53 -19.48 0.92 -14.28
C GLY A 53 -19.62 -0.33 -13.40
N VAL A 54 -20.67 -1.12 -13.59
CA VAL A 54 -20.86 -2.40 -12.87
C VAL A 54 -19.83 -3.43 -13.33
N GLU A 55 -19.58 -3.53 -14.63
CA GLU A 55 -18.56 -4.41 -15.20
C GLU A 55 -17.15 -3.99 -14.77
N PHE A 56 -16.88 -2.69 -14.68
CA PHE A 56 -15.62 -2.19 -14.12
C PHE A 56 -15.46 -2.57 -12.65
N ILE A 57 -16.49 -2.39 -11.82
CA ILE A 57 -16.44 -2.78 -10.40
C ILE A 57 -16.19 -4.28 -10.26
N ARG A 58 -16.83 -5.11 -11.09
CA ARG A 58 -16.63 -6.56 -11.10
C ARG A 58 -15.24 -6.95 -11.59
N ALA A 59 -14.77 -6.33 -12.67
CA ALA A 59 -13.46 -6.61 -13.25
C ALA A 59 -12.31 -6.25 -12.31
N HIS A 60 -12.55 -5.35 -11.35
CA HIS A 60 -11.60 -4.94 -10.32
C HIS A 60 -12.11 -5.32 -8.93
N GLU A 61 -13.05 -6.26 -8.84
CA GLU A 61 -13.51 -6.81 -7.58
C GLU A 61 -12.40 -7.68 -7.00
N GLY A 62 -11.87 -7.27 -5.86
CA GLY A 62 -10.70 -7.88 -5.25
C GLY A 62 -9.43 -7.05 -5.36
N HIS A 63 -9.34 -6.00 -6.19
CA HIS A 63 -8.17 -5.12 -6.23
C HIS A 63 -8.43 -3.84 -5.43
N CYS A 64 -7.52 -3.50 -4.52
CA CYS A 64 -7.52 -2.21 -3.83
C CYS A 64 -6.19 -1.49 -4.02
N ARG A 65 -6.22 -0.17 -3.93
CA ARG A 65 -5.01 0.64 -3.87
C ARG A 65 -4.20 0.29 -2.63
N VAL A 66 -2.88 0.38 -2.74
CA VAL A 66 -1.96 0.07 -1.64
C VAL A 66 -2.28 0.85 -0.36
N ASP A 67 -2.73 2.11 -0.44
CA ASP A 67 -3.09 2.92 0.74
C ASP A 67 -4.29 2.33 1.51
N SER A 68 -5.34 1.93 0.78
CA SER A 68 -6.50 1.26 1.38
C SER A 68 -6.14 -0.12 1.93
N ALA A 69 -5.30 -0.87 1.21
CA ALA A 69 -4.86 -2.20 1.65
C ALA A 69 -4.01 -2.09 2.94
N HIS A 70 -3.12 -1.09 3.00
CA HIS A 70 -2.28 -0.83 4.15
C HIS A 70 -3.11 -0.48 5.40
N GLN A 71 -4.13 0.36 5.27
CA GLN A 71 -5.03 0.70 6.38
C GLN A 71 -5.72 -0.54 6.96
N SER A 72 -6.32 -1.37 6.10
CA SER A 72 -6.95 -2.62 6.54
C SER A 72 -5.94 -3.60 7.15
N ALA A 73 -4.72 -3.67 6.60
CA ALA A 73 -3.67 -4.52 7.14
C ALA A 73 -3.24 -4.07 8.55
N GLN A 74 -3.07 -2.77 8.79
CA GLN A 74 -2.73 -2.24 10.11
C GLN A 74 -3.78 -2.59 11.18
N SER A 75 -5.06 -2.54 10.80
CA SER A 75 -6.18 -2.91 11.66
C SER A 75 -6.12 -4.37 12.09
N LEU A 76 -5.95 -5.28 11.13
CA LEU A 76 -5.81 -6.73 11.40
C LEU A 76 -4.54 -7.06 12.18
N LEU A 77 -3.40 -6.43 11.84
CA LEU A 77 -2.15 -6.61 12.59
C LEU A 77 -2.33 -6.24 14.06
N ALA A 78 -3.07 -5.17 14.37
CA ALA A 78 -3.28 -4.73 15.74
C ALA A 78 -4.01 -5.80 16.58
N VAL A 79 -4.95 -6.53 15.98
CA VAL A 79 -5.69 -7.62 16.64
C VAL A 79 -4.90 -8.92 16.73
N LEU A 80 -4.01 -9.20 15.78
CA LEU A 80 -3.17 -10.40 15.78
C LEU A 80 -1.97 -10.30 16.73
N ARG A 81 -1.40 -9.10 16.92
CA ARG A 81 -0.18 -8.86 17.72
C ARG A 81 -0.19 -9.50 19.11
N PRO A 82 -1.26 -9.44 19.92
CA PRO A 82 -1.27 -10.02 21.26
C PRO A 82 -1.03 -11.54 21.31
N TYR A 83 -1.27 -12.24 20.20
CA TYR A 83 -1.12 -13.69 20.09
C TYR A 83 0.17 -14.11 19.40
N ALA A 84 0.93 -13.17 18.85
CA ALA A 84 2.06 -13.45 17.97
C ALA A 84 3.37 -13.64 18.74
N GLN A 85 4.10 -14.71 18.42
CA GLN A 85 5.55 -14.75 18.62
C GLN A 85 6.23 -13.93 17.53
N HIS A 86 5.93 -14.26 16.27
CA HIS A 86 6.29 -13.47 15.10
C HIS A 86 5.06 -13.21 14.23
N LEU A 87 4.98 -12.01 13.66
CA LEU A 87 3.88 -11.59 12.80
C LEU A 87 4.39 -10.62 11.74
N ALA A 88 4.07 -10.91 10.47
CA ALA A 88 4.41 -10.03 9.36
C ALA A 88 3.31 -10.03 8.30
N VAL A 89 3.20 -8.91 7.60
CA VAL A 89 2.48 -8.84 6.32
C VAL A 89 3.36 -9.43 5.24
N ALA A 90 2.77 -10.24 4.38
CA ALA A 90 3.38 -10.85 3.21
C ALA A 90 2.65 -10.40 1.94
N GLY A 91 2.80 -11.16 0.86
CA GLY A 91 2.14 -10.92 -0.42
C GLY A 91 2.48 -9.57 -1.07
N GLU A 92 1.57 -9.11 -1.92
CA GLU A 92 1.71 -7.91 -2.75
C GLU A 92 1.89 -6.64 -1.92
N LEU A 93 1.25 -6.55 -0.75
CA LEU A 93 1.38 -5.40 0.13
C LEU A 93 2.82 -5.26 0.65
N ARG A 94 3.47 -6.38 1.00
CA ARG A 94 4.87 -6.36 1.44
C ARG A 94 5.84 -5.97 0.32
N ARG A 95 5.52 -6.33 -0.93
CA ARG A 95 6.30 -5.95 -2.13
C ARG A 95 5.97 -4.55 -2.67
N ALA A 96 5.16 -3.78 -1.93
CA ALA A 96 4.76 -2.41 -2.28
C ALA A 96 4.09 -2.28 -3.66
N ARG A 97 3.34 -3.29 -4.10
CA ARG A 97 2.55 -3.22 -5.35
C ARG A 97 1.54 -2.07 -5.29
N GLU A 98 1.38 -1.33 -6.38
CA GLU A 98 0.45 -0.19 -6.46
C GLU A 98 -1.01 -0.60 -6.23
N THR A 99 -1.35 -1.82 -6.66
CA THR A 99 -2.63 -2.47 -6.44
C THR A 99 -2.41 -3.82 -5.76
N VAL A 100 -3.27 -4.13 -4.80
CA VAL A 100 -3.21 -5.32 -3.95
C VAL A 100 -4.52 -6.08 -4.12
N GLN A 101 -4.42 -7.39 -4.37
CA GLN A 101 -5.54 -8.31 -4.58
C GLN A 101 -5.96 -9.00 -3.29
N GLN A 102 -5.01 -9.19 -2.39
CA GLN A 102 -5.23 -9.84 -1.12
C GLN A 102 -4.21 -9.40 -0.08
N LEU A 103 -4.58 -9.56 1.18
CA LEU A 103 -3.69 -9.39 2.32
C LEU A 103 -3.27 -10.76 2.81
N ASP A 104 -1.98 -11.02 2.84
CA ASP A 104 -1.41 -12.22 3.43
C ASP A 104 -0.70 -11.85 4.73
N PHE A 105 -0.99 -12.58 5.79
CA PHE A 105 -0.31 -12.45 7.09
C PHE A 105 0.36 -13.77 7.42
N VAL A 106 1.62 -13.72 7.83
CA VAL A 106 2.33 -14.89 8.37
C VAL A 106 2.47 -14.69 9.87
N LEU A 107 2.05 -15.69 10.63
CA LEU A 107 1.99 -15.67 12.09
C LEU A 107 2.60 -16.94 12.65
N SER A 108 3.53 -16.81 13.59
CA SER A 108 3.86 -17.87 14.53
C SER A 108 3.24 -17.58 15.90
N THR A 109 2.69 -18.61 16.54
CA THR A 109 2.00 -18.48 17.82
C THR A 109 1.98 -19.83 18.55
N THR A 110 1.87 -19.79 19.88
CA THR A 110 1.56 -20.97 20.70
C THR A 110 0.07 -21.30 20.74
N ASP A 111 -0.82 -20.39 20.32
CA ASP A 111 -2.28 -20.56 20.41
C ASP A 111 -2.96 -20.19 19.08
N ALA A 112 -2.84 -21.12 18.13
CA ALA A 112 -3.34 -20.95 16.76
C ALA A 112 -4.86 -20.77 16.71
N ASP A 113 -5.61 -21.47 17.56
CA ASP A 113 -7.06 -21.44 17.57
C ASP A 113 -7.57 -20.07 18.04
N VAL A 114 -6.99 -19.52 19.11
CA VAL A 114 -7.37 -18.20 19.61
C VAL A 114 -6.99 -17.10 18.62
N ALA A 115 -5.80 -17.14 18.03
CA ALA A 115 -5.39 -16.15 17.03
C ALA A 115 -6.29 -16.18 15.79
N THR A 116 -6.62 -17.38 15.30
CA THR A 116 -7.49 -17.57 14.14
C THR A 116 -8.93 -17.10 14.43
N ALA A 117 -9.44 -17.38 15.64
CA ALA A 117 -10.74 -16.91 16.08
C ALA A 117 -10.79 -15.38 16.17
N ALA A 118 -9.76 -14.74 16.74
CA ALA A 118 -9.66 -13.28 16.81
C ALA A 118 -9.59 -12.63 15.43
N PHE A 119 -8.87 -13.25 14.49
CA PHE A 119 -8.77 -12.80 13.10
C PHE A 119 -10.14 -12.78 12.41
N VAL A 120 -10.87 -13.90 12.40
CA VAL A 120 -12.16 -13.99 11.68
C VAL A 120 -13.29 -13.23 12.39
N ALA A 121 -13.17 -12.97 13.68
CA ALA A 121 -14.11 -12.15 14.45
C ALA A 121 -13.88 -10.63 14.27
N HIS A 122 -12.82 -10.23 13.56
CA HIS A 122 -12.50 -8.83 13.37
C HIS A 122 -13.63 -8.08 12.62
N PRO A 123 -14.06 -6.88 13.06
CA PRO A 123 -15.18 -6.16 12.45
C PRO A 123 -15.02 -5.82 10.96
N GLU A 124 -13.79 -5.72 10.46
CA GLU A 124 -13.55 -5.51 9.02
C GLU A 124 -13.81 -6.75 8.17
N ILE A 125 -13.77 -7.97 8.75
CA ILE A 125 -14.10 -9.22 8.06
C ILE A 125 -15.62 -9.30 7.93
N ALA A 126 -16.11 -8.93 6.75
CA ALA A 126 -17.54 -8.90 6.44
C ALA A 126 -18.10 -10.29 6.12
N GLU A 127 -17.26 -11.18 5.59
CA GLU A 127 -17.62 -12.56 5.23
C GLU A 127 -16.47 -13.50 5.58
N ARG A 128 -16.74 -14.60 6.28
CA ARG A 128 -15.76 -15.64 6.51
C ARG A 128 -15.71 -16.57 5.29
N ILE A 129 -14.52 -16.74 4.71
CA ILE A 129 -14.30 -17.62 3.55
C ILE A 129 -13.83 -19.01 4.01
N ALA A 130 -12.93 -19.04 4.99
CA ALA A 130 -12.35 -20.27 5.53
C ALA A 130 -12.02 -20.07 7.03
N PRO A 131 -11.47 -21.09 7.75
CA PRO A 131 -11.06 -20.90 9.12
C PRO A 131 -10.08 -19.76 9.33
N ASN A 132 -9.13 -19.61 8.41
CA ASN A 132 -8.03 -18.64 8.42
C ASN A 132 -8.11 -17.65 7.25
N ALA A 133 -9.30 -17.45 6.67
CA ALA A 133 -9.48 -16.49 5.58
C ALA A 133 -10.85 -15.81 5.64
N GLY A 134 -10.89 -14.53 5.26
CA GLY A 134 -12.11 -13.75 5.21
C GLY A 134 -12.07 -12.66 4.15
N ARG A 135 -13.25 -12.18 3.76
CA ARG A 135 -13.43 -11.03 2.89
C ARG A 135 -13.68 -9.80 3.71
N LEU A 136 -12.92 -8.74 3.43
CA LEU A 136 -13.08 -7.45 4.07
C LEU A 136 -14.26 -6.67 3.47
N SER A 137 -14.76 -5.69 4.22
CA SER A 137 -15.83 -4.78 3.79
C SER A 137 -15.50 -4.00 2.49
N ASN A 138 -14.21 -3.78 2.20
CA ASN A 138 -13.74 -3.16 0.96
C ASN A 138 -13.64 -4.15 -0.22
N GLY A 139 -13.81 -5.46 0.02
CA GLY A 139 -13.79 -6.53 -0.96
C GLY A 139 -12.49 -7.34 -1.02
N LEU A 140 -11.42 -6.90 -0.34
CA LEU A 140 -10.15 -7.63 -0.28
C LEU A 140 -10.34 -8.98 0.42
N GLN A 141 -9.67 -10.00 -0.09
CA GLN A 141 -9.46 -11.22 0.67
C GLN A 141 -8.28 -11.03 1.63
N ALA A 142 -8.43 -11.51 2.86
CA ALA A 142 -7.38 -11.55 3.86
C ALA A 142 -7.15 -13.01 4.27
N ASN A 143 -5.90 -13.46 4.23
CA ASN A 143 -5.47 -14.81 4.59
C ASN A 143 -4.49 -14.75 5.76
N LEU A 144 -4.70 -15.63 6.74
CA LEU A 144 -3.79 -15.83 7.87
C LEU A 144 -3.08 -17.18 7.72
N HIS A 145 -1.76 -17.13 7.57
CA HIS A 145 -0.89 -18.30 7.48
C HIS A 145 -0.25 -18.53 8.84
N VAL A 146 -0.81 -19.44 9.61
CA VAL A 146 -0.26 -19.82 10.92
C VAL A 146 0.78 -20.92 10.72
N VAL A 147 2.01 -20.68 11.18
CA VAL A 147 3.16 -21.56 10.95
C VAL A 147 3.93 -21.82 12.24
N PRO A 148 4.69 -22.93 12.33
CA PRO A 148 5.67 -23.12 13.39
C PRO A 148 6.69 -21.99 13.42
N ASP A 149 7.20 -21.65 14.61
CA ASP A 149 8.12 -20.53 14.79
C ASP A 149 9.42 -20.70 14.00
N ASP A 150 9.95 -21.92 13.96
CA ASP A 150 11.16 -22.26 13.20
C ASP A 150 10.99 -22.14 11.67
N ALA A 151 9.75 -22.12 11.17
CA ALA A 151 9.40 -22.01 9.76
C ALA A 151 9.01 -20.58 9.37
N PHE A 152 9.00 -19.64 10.31
CA PHE A 152 8.49 -18.29 10.09
C PHE A 152 9.20 -17.56 8.95
N SER A 153 10.53 -17.63 8.88
CA SER A 153 11.34 -16.95 7.87
C SER A 153 11.08 -17.47 6.45
N THR A 154 11.04 -18.80 6.27
CA THR A 154 10.77 -19.44 4.97
C THR A 154 9.32 -19.27 4.55
N ALA A 155 8.37 -19.33 5.48
CA ALA A 155 6.97 -19.04 5.22
C ALA A 155 6.79 -17.57 4.82
N LEU A 156 7.44 -16.64 5.52
CA LEU A 156 7.41 -15.22 5.17
C LEU A 156 7.92 -14.99 3.75
N HIS A 157 9.06 -15.58 3.37
CA HIS A 157 9.56 -15.51 1.99
C HIS A 157 8.56 -16.09 1.00
N TYR A 158 8.04 -17.29 1.28
CA TYR A 158 7.11 -18.01 0.43
C TYR A 158 5.79 -17.25 0.17
N TYR A 159 5.21 -16.67 1.22
CA TYR A 159 3.97 -15.90 1.09
C TYR A 159 4.23 -14.47 0.62
N THR A 160 5.46 -13.96 0.75
CA THR A 160 5.84 -12.67 0.14
C THR A 160 5.87 -12.78 -1.38
N GLY A 161 6.40 -13.88 -1.92
CA GLY A 161 6.53 -14.05 -3.36
C GLY A 161 7.49 -13.01 -3.98
N SER A 162 7.32 -12.64 -5.25
CA SER A 162 6.30 -13.12 -6.20
C SER A 162 6.43 -14.62 -6.51
N LYS A 163 5.46 -15.18 -7.27
CA LYS A 163 5.54 -16.57 -7.73
C LYS A 163 6.78 -16.80 -8.57
N GLU A 164 7.11 -15.84 -9.43
CA GLU A 164 8.24 -15.85 -10.34
C GLU A 164 9.56 -15.77 -9.56
N HIS A 165 9.64 -14.87 -8.58
CA HIS A 165 10.80 -14.77 -7.68
C HIS A 165 11.04 -16.09 -6.94
N ARG A 166 9.98 -16.67 -6.37
CA ARG A 166 10.07 -17.97 -5.70
C ARG A 166 10.58 -19.06 -6.62
N ALA A 167 10.05 -19.16 -7.84
CA ALA A 167 10.50 -20.15 -8.81
C ALA A 167 12.01 -20.02 -9.09
N ALA A 168 12.52 -18.79 -9.22
CA ALA A 168 13.95 -18.53 -9.36
C ALA A 168 14.76 -18.96 -8.13
N LEU A 169 14.27 -18.71 -6.91
CA LEU A 169 14.93 -19.17 -5.68
C LEU A 169 14.90 -20.70 -5.53
N HIS A 170 13.80 -21.37 -5.88
CA HIS A 170 13.76 -22.83 -5.89
C HIS A 170 14.77 -23.42 -6.89
N ALA A 171 14.94 -22.79 -8.06
CA ALA A 171 15.98 -23.19 -9.00
C ALA A 171 17.38 -23.03 -8.40
N LYS A 172 17.65 -21.92 -7.69
CA LYS A 172 18.93 -21.71 -7.00
C LYS A 172 19.18 -22.66 -5.85
N ALA A 173 18.15 -23.02 -5.08
CA ALA A 173 18.24 -24.06 -4.07
C ALA A 173 18.61 -25.41 -4.72
N THR A 174 17.91 -25.77 -5.80
CA THR A 174 18.14 -27.03 -6.53
C THR A 174 19.57 -27.13 -7.09
N GLU A 175 20.10 -26.05 -7.68
CA GLU A 175 21.50 -25.98 -8.15
C GLU A 175 22.52 -26.30 -7.04
N ARG A 176 22.16 -26.06 -5.78
CA ARG A 176 22.98 -26.30 -4.59
C ARG A 176 22.67 -27.62 -3.88
N GLY A 177 21.81 -28.46 -4.45
CA GLY A 177 21.36 -29.70 -3.82
C GLY A 177 20.43 -29.48 -2.62
N LEU A 178 19.83 -28.30 -2.52
CA LEU A 178 18.90 -27.92 -1.45
C LEU A 178 17.45 -27.99 -1.93
N VAL A 179 16.54 -28.20 -0.99
CA VAL A 179 15.09 -28.08 -1.20
C VAL A 179 14.62 -26.91 -0.36
N LEU A 180 13.90 -25.97 -0.98
CA LEU A 180 13.25 -24.85 -0.31
C LEU A 180 11.74 -25.03 -0.44
N ASP A 181 10.98 -24.84 0.63
CA ASP A 181 9.50 -24.71 0.61
C ASP A 181 9.02 -23.81 1.76
N GLU A 182 7.71 -23.64 1.94
CA GLU A 182 7.16 -22.76 2.98
C GLU A 182 7.57 -23.17 4.42
N ARG A 183 7.90 -24.45 4.65
CA ARG A 183 8.20 -25.02 5.96
C ARG A 183 9.68 -24.93 6.32
N GLY A 184 10.57 -24.55 5.40
CA GLY A 184 12.00 -24.59 5.65
C GLY A 184 12.89 -24.68 4.41
N LEU A 185 14.19 -24.87 4.68
CA LEU A 185 15.25 -25.17 3.73
C LEU A 185 15.92 -26.46 4.18
N TRP A 186 16.19 -27.39 3.26
CA TRP A 186 16.73 -28.72 3.57
C TRP A 186 17.89 -29.12 2.67
N HIS A 187 18.78 -29.93 3.22
CA HIS A 187 19.79 -30.69 2.51
C HIS A 187 19.58 -32.18 2.81
N GLY A 188 18.97 -32.90 1.87
CA GLY A 188 18.44 -34.24 2.16
C GLY A 188 17.35 -34.18 3.23
N ASP A 189 17.53 -34.92 4.32
CA ASP A 189 16.60 -34.93 5.48
C ASP A 189 16.99 -33.91 6.56
N GLU A 190 18.15 -33.25 6.43
CA GLU A 190 18.63 -32.26 7.39
C GLU A 190 18.04 -30.89 7.08
N ARG A 191 17.40 -30.27 8.08
CA ARG A 191 16.88 -28.90 7.97
C ARG A 191 17.99 -27.90 8.26
N ILE A 192 18.13 -26.92 7.38
CA ILE A 192 19.01 -25.78 7.55
C ILE A 192 18.24 -24.70 8.31
N GLU A 193 18.75 -24.32 9.48
CA GLU A 193 18.16 -23.24 10.27
C GLU A 193 18.32 -21.89 9.57
N CYS A 194 17.20 -21.21 9.35
CA CYS A 194 17.14 -19.86 8.79
C CYS A 194 16.43 -18.96 9.81
N ALA A 195 17.18 -18.22 10.63
CA ALA A 195 16.60 -17.36 11.65
C ALA A 195 15.77 -16.21 11.05
N ASP A 196 16.12 -15.79 9.84
CA ASP A 196 15.49 -14.70 9.09
C ASP A 196 15.64 -14.92 7.57
N GLU A 197 15.11 -13.99 6.77
CA GLU A 197 15.25 -14.09 5.31
C GLU A 197 16.70 -13.86 4.84
N ALA A 198 17.49 -13.04 5.55
CA ALA A 198 18.87 -12.78 5.19
C ALA A 198 19.73 -14.06 5.29
N THR A 199 19.53 -14.86 6.35
CA THR A 199 20.18 -16.17 6.51
C THR A 199 19.69 -17.18 5.48
N LEU A 200 18.40 -17.16 5.10
CA LEU A 200 17.87 -17.94 3.98
C LEU A 200 18.58 -17.59 2.66
N PHE A 201 18.68 -16.31 2.30
CA PHE A 201 19.38 -15.87 1.09
C PHE A 201 20.87 -16.22 1.14
N SER A 202 21.52 -16.05 2.29
CA SER A 202 22.92 -16.42 2.48
C SER A 202 23.16 -17.92 2.30
N ALA A 203 22.25 -18.79 2.75
CA ALA A 203 22.34 -20.23 2.52
C ALA A 203 22.25 -20.61 1.03
N LEU A 204 21.57 -19.77 0.24
CA LEU A 204 21.51 -19.85 -1.22
C LEU A 204 22.65 -19.10 -1.92
N GLY A 205 23.59 -18.52 -1.15
CA GLY A 205 24.71 -17.70 -1.61
C GLY A 205 24.25 -16.48 -2.40
N LEU A 206 23.25 -15.78 -1.88
CA LEU A 206 22.69 -14.55 -2.41
C LEU A 206 22.79 -13.46 -1.34
N ALA A 207 22.97 -12.21 -1.76
CA ALA A 207 22.70 -11.05 -0.92
C ALA A 207 21.20 -11.01 -0.53
N ASP A 208 20.87 -10.33 0.57
CA ASP A 208 19.49 -10.15 1.01
C ASP A 208 18.71 -9.32 -0.02
N ILE A 209 17.58 -9.85 -0.50
CA ILE A 209 16.77 -9.23 -1.56
C ILE A 209 15.57 -8.53 -0.91
N PRO A 210 15.52 -7.18 -0.94
CA PRO A 210 14.36 -6.42 -0.47
C PRO A 210 13.06 -6.89 -1.11
N PRO A 211 11.94 -7.01 -0.36
CA PRO A 211 10.65 -7.45 -0.88
C PRO A 211 10.18 -6.72 -2.15
N GLU A 212 10.48 -5.43 -2.26
CA GLU A 212 10.12 -4.55 -3.38
C GLU A 212 10.75 -4.97 -4.71
N LEU A 213 11.88 -5.70 -4.68
CA LEU A 213 12.58 -6.18 -5.88
C LEU A 213 12.14 -7.58 -6.32
N ARG A 214 11.35 -8.30 -5.51
CA ARG A 214 11.03 -9.72 -5.69
C ARG A 214 9.97 -9.97 -6.77
N GLU A 215 10.30 -9.60 -8.00
CA GLU A 215 9.43 -9.68 -9.17
C GLU A 215 10.08 -10.44 -10.35
N ASN A 216 11.23 -11.09 -10.12
CA ASN A 216 12.00 -11.83 -11.12
C ASN A 216 12.36 -10.98 -12.36
N GLN A 217 12.94 -9.81 -12.11
CA GLN A 217 13.36 -8.82 -13.12
C GLN A 217 14.89 -8.61 -13.12
N GLY A 218 15.65 -9.57 -12.59
CA GLY A 218 17.11 -9.54 -12.51
C GLY A 218 17.66 -9.45 -11.08
N GLU A 219 16.80 -9.41 -10.06
CA GLU A 219 17.19 -9.25 -8.66
C GLU A 219 17.95 -10.47 -8.13
N VAL A 220 17.65 -11.68 -8.61
CA VAL A 220 18.31 -12.92 -8.16
C VAL A 220 19.73 -12.99 -8.71
N GLU A 221 19.92 -12.64 -9.99
CA GLU A 221 21.24 -12.54 -10.62
C GLU A 221 22.08 -11.44 -9.98
N ALA A 222 21.49 -10.27 -9.74
CA ALA A 222 22.16 -9.17 -9.06
C ALA A 222 22.56 -9.55 -7.63
N ALA A 223 21.71 -10.25 -6.89
CA ALA A 223 22.02 -10.71 -5.54
C ALA A 223 23.14 -11.77 -5.51
N ALA A 224 23.20 -12.65 -6.52
CA ALA A 224 24.29 -13.62 -6.66
C ALA A 224 25.63 -12.95 -7.00
N ALA A 225 25.59 -11.82 -7.69
CA ALA A 225 26.75 -11.03 -8.09
C ALA A 225 27.14 -9.92 -7.08
N ASP A 226 26.44 -9.84 -5.94
CA ASP A 226 26.58 -8.75 -4.96
C ASP A 226 26.45 -7.34 -5.60
N ALA A 227 25.49 -7.22 -6.52
CA ALA A 227 25.28 -6.06 -7.39
C ALA A 227 23.84 -5.54 -7.33
N LEU A 228 23.14 -5.75 -6.22
CA LEU A 228 21.82 -5.17 -5.97
C LEU A 228 21.93 -3.63 -5.94
N PRO A 229 20.91 -2.90 -6.43
CA PRO A 229 20.91 -1.45 -6.38
C PRO A 229 20.68 -0.95 -4.96
N ASP A 230 21.29 0.20 -4.63
CA ASP A 230 20.92 0.95 -3.44
C ASP A 230 19.50 1.51 -3.62
N LEU A 231 18.61 1.19 -2.68
CA LEU A 231 17.23 1.66 -2.72
C LEU A 231 17.07 2.95 -1.93
N VAL A 232 16.22 3.84 -2.46
CA VAL A 232 15.79 5.04 -1.74
C VAL A 232 15.00 4.64 -0.49
N THR A 233 15.32 5.26 0.63
CA THR A 233 14.65 5.05 1.91
C THR A 233 13.89 6.30 2.35
N ALA A 234 13.07 6.18 3.38
CA ALA A 234 12.40 7.33 3.98
C ALA A 234 13.39 8.40 4.48
N ALA A 235 14.61 8.02 4.87
CA ALA A 235 15.64 8.94 5.34
C ALA A 235 16.25 9.79 4.20
N ASP A 236 16.19 9.30 2.96
CA ASP A 236 16.67 10.03 1.77
C ASP A 236 15.65 11.09 1.30
N ILE A 237 14.40 11.01 1.77
CA ILE A 237 13.33 11.96 1.43
C ILE A 237 13.48 13.22 2.27
N ARG A 238 14.23 14.19 1.73
CA ARG A 238 14.50 15.47 2.40
C ARG A 238 13.34 16.46 2.33
N GLY A 239 12.37 16.28 1.44
CA GLY A 239 11.26 17.22 1.30
C GLY A 239 10.25 16.83 0.23
N LEU A 240 9.18 17.61 0.16
CA LEU A 240 8.06 17.40 -0.77
C LEU A 240 8.17 18.37 -1.94
N LEU A 241 7.83 17.99 -3.16
CA LEU A 241 7.96 18.88 -4.34
C LEU A 241 6.64 19.24 -5.00
N HIS A 242 5.57 18.50 -4.73
CA HIS A 242 4.29 18.69 -5.38
C HIS A 242 3.19 18.66 -4.33
N VAL A 243 2.90 19.82 -3.76
CA VAL A 243 1.78 20.01 -2.82
C VAL A 243 0.93 21.20 -3.27
N HIS A 244 -0.37 21.08 -3.07
CA HIS A 244 -1.36 22.11 -3.39
C HIS A 244 -1.84 22.77 -2.10
N SER A 245 -2.08 24.07 -2.17
CA SER A 245 -2.52 24.91 -1.07
C SER A 245 -3.92 25.47 -1.35
N THR A 246 -4.45 26.21 -0.38
CA THR A 246 -5.69 26.98 -0.52
C THR A 246 -5.69 28.04 -1.62
N TYR A 247 -4.55 28.28 -2.29
CA TYR A 247 -4.51 29.11 -3.50
C TYR A 247 -5.09 28.43 -4.74
N SER A 248 -5.11 27.08 -4.80
CA SER A 248 -5.87 26.31 -5.81
C SER A 248 -6.92 25.41 -5.17
N ASP A 249 -6.69 24.10 -5.15
CA ASP A 249 -7.59 23.04 -4.70
C ASP A 249 -7.07 22.31 -3.45
N GLY A 250 -6.01 22.82 -2.82
CA GLY A 250 -5.54 22.34 -1.54
C GLY A 250 -6.45 22.77 -0.38
N THR A 251 -6.38 22.04 0.73
CA THR A 251 -7.19 22.29 1.92
C THR A 251 -6.49 23.17 2.97
N ASP A 252 -5.17 23.31 2.85
CA ASP A 252 -4.33 23.93 3.88
C ASP A 252 -3.68 25.23 3.38
N THR A 253 -3.42 26.13 4.34
CA THR A 253 -2.67 27.36 4.06
C THR A 253 -1.17 27.08 3.99
N LEU A 254 -0.42 27.93 3.29
CA LEU A 254 1.05 27.82 3.22
C LEU A 254 1.71 27.78 4.61
N GLU A 255 1.18 28.55 5.56
CA GLU A 255 1.68 28.56 6.95
C GLU A 255 1.48 27.22 7.66
N ALA A 256 0.28 26.63 7.52
CA ALA A 256 -0.03 25.32 8.10
C ALA A 256 0.82 24.21 7.47
N MET A 257 1.00 24.25 6.15
CA MET A 257 1.84 23.30 5.42
C MET A 257 3.31 23.43 5.82
N ALA A 258 3.84 24.66 5.90
CA ALA A 258 5.22 24.92 6.31
C ALA A 258 5.49 24.36 7.72
N ARG A 259 4.56 24.57 8.66
CA ARG A 259 4.66 24.00 10.01
C ARG A 259 4.65 22.47 9.98
N ALA A 260 3.74 21.85 9.22
CA ALA A 260 3.66 20.39 9.13
C ALA A 260 4.93 19.76 8.53
N VAL A 261 5.56 20.43 7.56
CA VAL A 261 6.82 20.01 6.94
C VAL A 261 7.95 20.04 7.98
N GLN A 262 8.04 21.12 8.77
CA GLN A 262 9.02 21.24 9.87
C GLN A 262 8.80 20.18 10.96
N GLU A 263 7.57 20.01 11.41
CA GLU A 263 7.21 19.03 12.46
C GLU A 263 7.53 17.59 12.02
N ARG A 264 7.45 17.31 10.73
CA ARG A 264 7.80 16.00 10.14
C ARG A 264 9.29 15.85 9.82
N GLY A 265 10.10 16.88 10.06
CA GLY A 265 11.55 16.85 9.84
C GLY A 265 11.97 16.99 8.37
N PHE A 266 11.08 17.42 7.49
CA PHE A 266 11.44 17.73 6.10
C PHE A 266 12.13 19.10 6.02
N GLU A 267 13.11 19.19 5.14
CA GLU A 267 13.91 20.38 4.90
C GLU A 267 13.23 21.39 3.96
N TYR A 268 12.37 20.93 3.06
CA TYR A 268 11.71 21.78 2.08
C TYR A 268 10.34 21.27 1.65
N MET A 269 9.51 22.19 1.14
CA MET A 269 8.31 21.89 0.37
C MET A 269 8.24 22.73 -0.91
N GLY A 270 7.84 22.11 -2.01
CA GLY A 270 7.56 22.74 -3.29
C GLY A 270 6.06 22.91 -3.49
N ILE A 271 5.61 24.16 -3.53
CA ILE A 271 4.22 24.51 -3.83
C ILE A 271 3.99 24.42 -5.34
N ALA A 272 2.98 23.68 -5.74
CA ALA A 272 2.67 23.37 -7.13
C ALA A 272 1.19 23.61 -7.47
N ASP A 273 0.61 24.71 -6.97
CA ASP A 273 -0.78 25.07 -7.22
C ASP A 273 -1.12 25.15 -8.72
N HIS A 274 -2.37 24.83 -9.07
CA HIS A 274 -2.80 24.76 -10.46
C HIS A 274 -2.68 26.09 -11.22
N SER A 275 -2.39 26.00 -12.52
CA SER A 275 -2.41 27.15 -13.42
C SER A 275 -3.82 27.52 -13.88
N GLN A 276 -3.99 28.74 -14.43
CA GLN A 276 -5.24 29.29 -14.95
C GLN A 276 -6.05 28.35 -15.88
N ALA A 277 -5.39 27.44 -16.60
CA ALA A 277 -6.05 26.50 -17.51
C ALA A 277 -6.91 25.46 -16.77
N ALA A 278 -6.62 25.17 -15.50
CA ALA A 278 -7.36 24.24 -14.66
C ALA A 278 -8.41 24.97 -13.81
N ALA A 279 -9.32 25.71 -14.45
CA ALA A 279 -10.36 26.49 -13.78
C ALA A 279 -11.29 25.65 -12.88
N TYR A 280 -11.48 24.36 -13.20
CA TYR A 280 -12.27 23.42 -12.39
C TYR A 280 -11.60 23.06 -11.04
N ALA A 281 -10.31 23.36 -10.89
CA ALA A 281 -9.51 23.10 -9.69
C ALA A 281 -8.97 24.40 -9.07
N GLY A 282 -9.67 25.53 -9.28
CA GLY A 282 -9.28 26.81 -8.68
C GLY A 282 -7.98 27.40 -9.22
N GLY A 283 -7.59 27.06 -10.46
CA GLY A 283 -6.32 27.48 -11.05
C GLY A 283 -6.02 28.98 -10.91
N LEU A 284 -4.79 29.30 -10.49
CA LEU A 284 -4.35 30.66 -10.21
C LEU A 284 -4.39 31.52 -11.47
N ARG A 285 -4.93 32.73 -11.33
CA ARG A 285 -4.82 33.77 -12.36
C ARG A 285 -3.40 34.32 -12.35
N VAL A 286 -2.95 34.85 -13.50
CA VAL A 286 -1.58 35.40 -13.64
C VAL A 286 -1.26 36.44 -12.56
N GLU A 287 -2.25 37.26 -12.18
CA GLU A 287 -2.13 38.27 -11.12
C GLU A 287 -1.93 37.69 -9.71
N ASP A 288 -2.38 36.45 -9.47
CA ASP A 288 -2.31 35.78 -8.16
C ASP A 288 -1.01 34.97 -7.98
N VAL A 289 -0.21 34.80 -9.05
CA VAL A 289 1.08 34.07 -9.03
C VAL A 289 2.18 34.87 -8.31
N GLN A 290 2.23 36.19 -8.49
CA GLN A 290 3.29 36.99 -7.86
C GLN A 290 3.13 37.10 -6.33
N PRO A 291 1.91 37.32 -5.79
CA PRO A 291 1.68 37.30 -4.34
C PRO A 291 2.03 35.95 -3.69
N THR A 292 1.71 34.83 -4.34
CA THR A 292 2.07 33.49 -3.84
C THR A 292 3.58 33.27 -3.81
N ARG A 293 4.30 33.68 -4.86
CA ARG A 293 5.78 33.60 -4.88
C ARG A 293 6.46 34.44 -3.80
N ASN A 294 5.84 35.53 -3.40
CA ASN A 294 6.37 36.47 -2.40
C ASN A 294 5.90 36.15 -0.98
N TRP A 295 5.15 35.05 -0.78
CA TRP A 295 4.73 34.65 0.55
C TRP A 295 5.94 34.39 1.46
N LEU A 296 5.86 34.90 2.68
CA LEU A 296 6.86 34.72 3.72
C LEU A 296 6.22 34.04 4.93
N PRO A 297 6.88 33.04 5.54
CA PRO A 297 6.40 32.43 6.76
C PRO A 297 6.33 33.45 7.89
N SER A 298 5.37 33.26 8.80
CA SER A 298 5.32 34.02 10.04
C SER A 298 6.59 33.81 10.89
N ALA A 299 6.83 34.67 11.88
CA ALA A 299 7.99 34.53 12.77
C ALA A 299 8.06 33.15 13.48
N SER A 300 6.91 32.46 13.63
CA SER A 300 6.82 31.14 14.25
C SER A 300 7.23 29.96 13.33
N SER A 301 7.33 30.19 12.01
CA SER A 301 7.67 29.18 11.00
C SER A 301 8.97 29.52 10.23
N ARG A 302 9.76 30.48 10.74
CA ARG A 302 10.99 31.03 10.13
C ARG A 302 12.13 30.04 9.83
N ALA A 303 12.03 28.77 10.24
CA ALA A 303 13.05 27.78 9.89
C ALA A 303 12.98 27.34 8.40
N LEU A 304 11.90 27.65 7.68
CA LEU A 304 11.79 27.46 6.22
C LEU A 304 11.87 28.82 5.53
N ASN A 305 13.06 29.22 5.07
CA ASN A 305 13.17 30.41 4.21
C ASN A 305 12.77 30.05 2.78
N PRO A 306 11.95 30.86 2.09
CA PRO A 306 11.62 30.60 0.69
C PRO A 306 12.88 30.70 -0.16
N ILE A 307 13.23 29.60 -0.83
CA ILE A 307 14.29 29.57 -1.84
C ILE A 307 13.66 30.06 -3.14
N SER A 308 13.89 31.32 -3.49
CA SER A 308 13.46 31.84 -4.79
C SER A 308 14.24 31.14 -5.91
N SER A 309 13.61 30.98 -7.09
CA SER A 309 14.26 30.43 -8.29
C SER A 309 15.50 31.23 -8.75
N ALA A 310 15.72 32.44 -8.23
CA ALA A 310 16.91 33.25 -8.51
C ALA A 310 18.12 32.90 -7.61
N THR A 311 17.90 32.27 -6.46
CA THR A 311 18.93 32.05 -5.43
C THR A 311 19.63 30.69 -5.55
N ALA A 312 19.14 29.79 -6.40
CA ALA A 312 19.68 28.43 -6.58
C ALA A 312 21.07 28.33 -7.26
N ARG A 313 21.76 29.45 -7.53
CA ARG A 313 23.11 29.45 -8.14
C ARG A 313 24.27 29.57 -7.17
N SER A 314 24.04 29.64 -5.86
CA SER A 314 25.13 29.83 -4.91
C SER A 314 24.73 29.44 -3.49
N THR A 315 24.86 28.17 -3.15
CA THR A 315 25.12 27.79 -1.76
C THR A 315 26.09 26.62 -1.72
N THR A 316 27.34 26.99 -1.44
CA THR A 316 28.42 26.17 -0.95
C THR A 316 27.99 25.40 0.31
N THR A 317 28.45 24.16 0.37
CA THR A 317 28.43 23.24 1.51
C THR A 317 28.75 23.95 2.82
N THR A 318 27.75 24.06 3.69
CA THR A 318 27.98 24.27 5.12
C THR A 318 27.52 23.01 5.84
N THR A 319 28.51 22.25 6.31
CA THR A 319 28.36 21.08 7.16
C THR A 319 27.65 21.44 8.46
N CYS A 320 26.49 20.84 8.71
CA CYS A 320 25.90 20.76 10.05
C CYS A 320 26.13 19.35 10.61
N SER A 321 26.74 19.30 11.80
CA SER A 321 27.03 18.08 12.55
C SER A 321 25.76 17.27 12.86
N PRO A 322 25.86 15.93 12.92
CA PRO A 322 24.72 15.04 13.07
C PRO A 322 24.25 15.03 14.53
N ASN A 323 23.16 15.74 14.83
CA ASN A 323 22.37 15.42 16.01
C ASN A 323 21.44 14.25 15.63
N SER A 324 21.79 13.09 16.16
CA SER A 324 21.04 11.84 16.08
C SER A 324 19.60 12.01 16.58
N ILE A 325 18.64 12.01 15.67
CA ILE A 325 17.25 11.69 15.98
C ILE A 325 16.99 10.34 15.33
N SER A 326 17.13 9.29 16.14
CA SER A 326 16.76 7.93 15.75
C SER A 326 15.24 7.87 15.59
N TRP A 327 14.78 7.64 14.37
CA TRP A 327 13.52 6.93 14.17
C TRP A 327 13.77 5.48 14.55
N SER A 328 13.35 5.08 15.75
CA SER A 328 13.32 3.65 16.07
C SER A 328 12.06 3.04 15.44
N PRO A 329 12.18 2.06 14.52
CA PRO A 329 11.20 0.99 14.54
C PRO A 329 11.38 0.32 15.90
N ARG A 330 10.32 0.20 16.69
CA ARG A 330 10.38 -0.56 17.94
C ARG A 330 10.84 -1.98 17.61
N SER A 331 12.13 -2.23 17.75
CA SER A 331 12.69 -3.56 17.89
C SER A 331 12.14 -4.12 19.19
N ILE A 332 11.37 -5.19 19.08
CA ILE A 332 11.10 -6.08 20.19
C ILE A 332 12.45 -6.69 20.55
N ARG A 333 13.11 -6.12 21.57
CA ARG A 333 14.15 -6.83 22.31
C ARG A 333 13.45 -7.54 23.46
N SER A 334 13.58 -8.85 23.46
CA SER A 334 13.35 -9.73 24.58
C SER A 334 14.15 -9.25 25.80
N SER A 335 13.49 -9.23 26.95
CA SER A 335 14.13 -9.15 28.26
C SER A 335 13.42 -10.14 29.18
N THR A 336 14.17 -11.23 29.46
CA THR A 336 13.99 -12.29 30.47
C THR A 336 12.71 -13.12 30.43
#